data_AF-B7KRL6-F1
#
_entry.id   AF-B7KRL6-F1
#
_cell.length_a   1.000
_cell.length_b   1.000
_cell.length_c   1.000
_cell.angle_alpha   90.00
_cell.angle_beta   90.00
_cell.angle_gamma   90.00
#
_symmetry.space_group_name_H-M   'P 1'
#
loop_
_entity.id
_entity.type
_entity.pdbx_description
1 polymer ?
#
loop_
_entity_poly.entity_id
_entity_poly.type
_entity_poly.pdbx_seq_one_letter_code
_entity_poly.pdbx_strand_id
1 'polypeptide(L)'
;MTSFADFLAATQVDPSPALTAAVQSLQDEGHPIRLVIHNEDTGQVLMMDPEGNLAIAPGAIRELVTGEPWRDPGTLNPIATHAVRRSKKRLAAHEAEVRSMLLQLVRYHEPELGRHPSANDFIDEIIAKLRKPYIRGGLSALSDNCERWETITGICLEVMREMLVPNTTAH
;
A
#
# COMPACT_ATOMS: atom_id res chain seq x y z
N MET A 1 27.97 -8.56 7.89
CA MET A 1 27.39 -7.28 8.34
C MET A 1 28.03 -6.20 7.50
N THR A 2 27.32 -5.70 6.48
CA THR A 2 27.74 -4.55 5.68
C THR A 2 27.56 -3.29 6.52
N SER A 3 28.53 -2.38 6.57
CA SER A 3 28.43 -1.20 7.42
C SER A 3 27.42 -0.19 6.84
N PHE A 4 26.85 0.68 7.68
CA PHE A 4 25.97 1.77 7.22
C PHE A 4 26.68 2.73 6.24
N ALA A 5 28.00 2.86 6.36
CA ALA A 5 28.82 3.61 5.42
C ALA A 5 28.90 2.94 4.05
N ASP A 6 28.92 1.60 4.00
CA ASP A 6 28.88 0.83 2.74
C ASP A 6 27.49 0.91 2.09
N PHE A 7 26.42 0.97 2.89
CA PHE A 7 25.04 1.16 2.41
C PHE A 7 24.85 2.56 1.77
N LEU A 8 25.36 3.61 2.41
CA LEU A 8 25.37 4.97 1.85
C LEU A 8 26.35 5.13 0.66
N ALA A 9 27.41 4.33 0.60
CA ALA A 9 28.30 4.31 -0.57
C ALA A 9 27.65 3.60 -1.78
N ALA A 10 26.69 2.71 -1.53
CA ALA A 10 25.92 2.01 -2.57
C ALA A 10 24.63 2.76 -3.00
N THR A 11 24.21 3.82 -2.29
CA THR A 11 23.06 4.62 -2.70
C THR A 11 23.35 5.42 -3.96
N GLN A 12 22.66 5.08 -5.04
CA GLN A 12 22.63 5.89 -6.24
C GLN A 12 21.75 7.12 -5.97
N VAL A 13 22.37 8.30 -5.95
CA VAL A 13 21.63 9.57 -5.84
C VAL A 13 20.97 9.82 -7.19
N ASP A 14 19.65 9.72 -7.26
CA ASP A 14 18.88 10.17 -8.42
C ASP A 14 18.64 11.69 -8.30
N PRO A 15 19.24 12.53 -9.15
CA PRO A 15 19.05 13.97 -9.12
C PRO A 15 17.76 14.41 -9.82
N SER A 16 16.75 13.54 -9.96
CA SER A 16 15.46 13.87 -10.56
C SER A 16 14.89 15.18 -9.99
N PRO A 17 14.73 16.23 -10.83
CA PRO A 17 14.18 17.50 -10.39
C PRO A 17 12.76 17.37 -9.82
N ALA A 18 11.98 16.41 -10.34
CA ALA A 18 10.63 16.13 -9.85
C ALA A 18 10.65 15.53 -8.44
N LEU A 19 11.55 14.58 -8.17
CA LEU A 19 11.71 14.00 -6.83
C LEU A 19 12.23 15.05 -5.83
N THR A 20 13.16 15.90 -6.26
CA THR A 20 13.68 17.00 -5.42
C THR A 20 12.57 17.99 -5.08
N ALA A 21 11.75 18.39 -6.04
CA ALA A 21 10.62 19.28 -5.80
C ALA A 21 9.57 18.66 -4.86
N ALA A 22 9.30 17.36 -5.01
CA ALA A 22 8.35 16.66 -4.15
C ALA A 22 8.87 16.53 -2.70
N VAL A 23 10.15 16.23 -2.51
CA VAL A 23 10.79 16.23 -1.17
C VAL A 23 10.76 17.63 -0.55
N GLN A 24 11.03 18.68 -1.33
CA GLN A 24 10.95 20.05 -0.84
C GLN A 24 9.52 20.43 -0.41
N SER A 25 8.50 20.08 -1.21
CA SER A 25 7.10 20.32 -0.84
C SER A 25 6.73 19.67 0.49
N LEU A 26 7.17 18.43 0.71
CA LEU A 26 6.92 17.73 1.97
C LEU A 26 7.66 18.37 3.15
N GLN A 27 8.89 18.86 2.93
CA GLN A 27 9.62 19.63 3.95
C GLN A 27 8.90 20.95 4.29
N ASP A 28 8.38 21.65 3.28
CA ASP A 28 7.61 22.88 3.46
C ASP A 28 6.28 22.63 4.20
N GLU A 29 5.70 21.44 4.06
CA GLU A 29 4.54 20.94 4.81
C GLU A 29 4.88 20.47 6.24
N GLY A 30 6.16 20.53 6.63
CA GLY A 30 6.63 20.19 7.98
C GLY A 30 7.04 18.73 8.17
N HIS A 31 7.20 17.96 7.09
CA HIS A 31 7.75 16.61 7.14
C HIS A 31 9.28 16.66 7.03
N PRO A 32 10.04 16.36 8.10
CA PRO A 32 11.48 16.44 8.06
C PRO A 32 12.03 15.23 7.29
N ILE A 33 12.23 15.37 5.99
CA ILE A 33 12.74 14.30 5.14
C ILE A 33 14.21 14.57 4.82
N ARG A 34 15.08 13.61 5.08
CA ARG A 34 16.50 13.65 4.76
C ARG A 34 16.82 12.89 3.47
N LEU A 35 16.28 11.69 3.33
CA LEU A 35 16.56 10.80 2.20
C LEU A 35 15.32 10.01 1.80
N VAL A 36 15.23 9.69 0.51
CA VAL A 36 14.32 8.69 -0.04
C VAL A 36 15.16 7.48 -0.44
N ILE A 37 14.76 6.29 0.00
CA ILE A 37 15.47 5.03 -0.22
C ILE A 37 14.57 4.10 -1.02
N HIS A 38 15.04 3.64 -2.16
CA HIS A 38 14.41 2.58 -2.93
C HIS A 38 15.19 1.28 -2.72
N ASN A 39 14.54 0.29 -2.11
CA ASN A 39 15.07 -1.06 -2.08
C ASN A 39 14.64 -1.76 -3.36
N GLU A 40 15.52 -1.92 -4.34
CA GLU A 40 15.18 -2.53 -5.63
C GLU A 40 14.79 -4.00 -5.53
N ASP A 41 15.38 -4.75 -4.58
CA ASP A 41 15.07 -6.17 -4.38
C ASP A 41 13.62 -6.36 -3.96
N THR A 42 13.13 -5.49 -3.06
CA THR A 42 11.76 -5.54 -2.57
C THR A 42 10.85 -4.53 -3.27
N GLY A 43 11.34 -3.61 -4.09
CA GLY A 43 10.62 -2.43 -4.57
C GLY A 43 9.96 -1.58 -3.48
N GLN A 44 10.44 -1.66 -2.23
CA GLN A 44 9.95 -0.81 -1.14
C GLN A 44 10.58 0.57 -1.26
N VAL A 45 9.76 1.61 -1.15
CA VAL A 45 10.24 3.00 -1.06
C VAL A 45 10.02 3.50 0.35
N LEU A 46 11.10 3.96 0.98
CA LEU A 46 11.11 4.47 2.35
C LEU A 46 11.60 5.92 2.35
N MET A 47 11.16 6.68 3.33
CA MET A 47 11.74 7.97 3.68
C MET A 47 12.45 7.86 5.01
N MET A 48 13.56 8.56 5.12
CA MET A 48 14.31 8.70 6.36
C MET A 48 14.27 10.15 6.82
N ASP A 49 13.95 10.38 8.09
CA ASP A 49 14.03 11.69 8.71
C ASP A 49 15.49 12.05 9.13
N PRO A 50 15.78 13.29 9.55
CA PRO A 50 17.10 13.70 10.03
C PRO A 50 17.61 12.86 11.20
N GLU A 51 16.70 12.38 12.06
CA GLU A 51 16.98 11.55 13.23
C GLU A 51 17.30 10.10 12.86
N GLY A 52 17.04 9.68 11.62
CA GLY A 52 17.32 8.35 11.10
C GLY A 52 16.15 7.37 11.18
N ASN A 53 14.94 7.82 11.53
CA ASN A 53 13.76 6.98 11.53
C ASN A 53 13.29 6.73 10.10
N LEU A 54 12.94 5.48 9.81
CA LEU A 54 12.42 5.06 8.52
C LEU A 54 10.90 4.94 8.56
N ALA A 55 10.25 5.48 7.53
CA ALA A 55 8.82 5.33 7.29
C ALA A 55 8.56 4.98 5.82
N ILE A 56 7.40 4.39 5.52
CA ILE A 56 6.98 4.17 4.13
C ILE A 56 6.80 5.54 3.46
N ALA A 57 7.36 5.70 2.26
CA ALA A 57 7.23 6.94 1.51
C ALA A 57 5.79 7.15 1.03
N PRO A 58 5.26 8.40 1.03
CA PRO A 58 3.95 8.71 0.47
C PRO A 58 3.80 8.19 -0.94
N GLY A 59 2.58 7.83 -1.31
CA GLY A 59 2.27 7.24 -2.62
C GLY A 59 2.80 8.05 -3.81
N ALA A 60 2.72 9.39 -3.76
CA ALA A 60 3.25 10.27 -4.80
C ALA A 60 4.79 10.18 -4.94
N ILE A 61 5.51 10.07 -3.82
CA ILE A 61 6.97 9.86 -3.85
C ILE A 61 7.29 8.48 -4.41
N ARG A 62 6.54 7.45 -4.00
CA ARG A 62 6.69 6.10 -4.55
C ARG A 62 6.48 6.10 -6.07
N GLU A 63 5.42 6.74 -6.57
CA GLU A 63 5.15 6.83 -8.01
C GLU A 63 6.32 7.49 -8.77
N LEU A 64 6.90 8.56 -8.24
CA LEU A 64 8.05 9.21 -8.84
C LEU A 64 9.30 8.31 -8.89
N VAL A 65 9.47 7.45 -7.87
CA VAL A 65 10.63 6.55 -7.74
C VAL A 65 10.47 5.27 -8.55
N THR A 66 9.28 4.65 -8.53
CA THR A 66 9.04 3.34 -9.14
C THR A 66 8.36 3.43 -10.51
N GLY A 67 7.78 4.58 -10.86
CA GLY A 67 6.92 4.75 -12.02
C GLY A 67 5.56 4.05 -11.91
N GLU A 68 5.25 3.42 -10.77
CA GLU A 68 3.96 2.76 -10.54
C GLU A 68 2.91 3.83 -10.17
N PRO A 69 1.82 3.98 -10.95
CA PRO A 69 0.83 5.01 -10.69
C PRO A 69 0.19 4.89 -9.31
N TRP A 70 0.18 5.97 -8.52
CA TRP A 70 -0.52 6.03 -7.25
C TRP A 70 -2.01 6.32 -7.46
N ARG A 71 -2.88 5.64 -6.70
CA ARG A 71 -4.30 5.96 -6.61
C ARG A 71 -4.64 6.28 -5.17
N ASP A 72 -5.25 7.44 -4.97
CA ASP A 72 -5.71 7.88 -3.67
C ASP A 72 -6.86 7.00 -3.15
N PRO A 73 -6.71 6.33 -1.98
CA PRO A 73 -7.76 5.53 -1.35
C PRO A 73 -9.05 6.32 -1.09
N GLY A 74 -8.96 7.64 -0.91
CA GLY A 74 -10.12 8.52 -0.73
C GLY A 74 -11.11 8.48 -1.89
N THR A 75 -10.65 8.17 -3.10
CA THR A 75 -11.41 8.28 -4.35
C THR A 75 -12.36 7.12 -4.64
N LEU A 76 -12.12 5.94 -4.05
CA LEU A 76 -12.92 4.74 -4.28
C LEU A 76 -13.52 4.25 -2.96
N ASN A 77 -14.84 4.21 -2.86
CA ASN A 77 -15.48 3.57 -1.71
C ASN A 77 -15.41 2.04 -1.87
N PRO A 78 -14.79 1.28 -0.94
CA PRO A 78 -14.71 -0.18 -1.05
C PRO A 78 -16.07 -0.89 -0.87
N ILE A 79 -17.10 -0.17 -0.42
CA ILE A 79 -18.43 -0.72 -0.17
C ILE A 79 -19.37 -0.38 -1.32
N ALA A 80 -19.77 -1.40 -2.07
CA ALA A 80 -20.76 -1.27 -3.13
C ALA A 80 -22.09 -0.69 -2.60
N THR A 81 -22.56 0.40 -3.21
CA THR A 81 -23.87 0.98 -2.91
C THR A 81 -25.01 -0.01 -3.20
N HIS A 82 -26.19 0.23 -2.64
CA HIS A 82 -27.36 -0.64 -2.90
C HIS A 82 -27.70 -0.76 -4.40
N ALA A 83 -27.59 0.33 -5.17
CA ALA A 83 -27.85 0.32 -6.60
C ALA A 83 -26.83 -0.52 -7.39
N VAL A 84 -25.55 -0.46 -7.01
CA VAL A 84 -24.48 -1.28 -7.59
C VAL A 84 -24.73 -2.76 -7.30
N ARG A 85 -25.04 -3.11 -6.04
CA ARG A 85 -25.28 -4.50 -5.60
C ARG A 85 -26.42 -5.20 -6.32
N ARG A 86 -27.47 -4.46 -6.72
CA ARG A 86 -28.63 -5.04 -7.43
C ARG A 86 -28.36 -5.39 -8.90
N SER A 87 -27.22 -4.97 -9.45
CA SER A 87 -26.87 -5.21 -10.85
C SER A 87 -25.59 -6.03 -10.93
N LYS A 88 -25.68 -7.28 -11.42
CA LYS A 88 -24.53 -8.19 -11.54
C LYS A 88 -23.36 -7.56 -12.30
N LYS A 89 -23.64 -6.88 -13.42
CA LYS A 89 -22.62 -6.20 -14.24
C LYS A 89 -21.94 -5.05 -13.48
N ARG A 90 -22.71 -4.21 -12.79
CA ARG A 90 -22.14 -3.08 -12.02
C ARG A 90 -21.36 -3.56 -10.81
N LEU A 91 -21.86 -4.59 -10.12
CA LEU A 91 -21.15 -5.20 -9.01
C LEU A 91 -19.80 -5.77 -9.45
N ALA A 92 -19.77 -6.52 -10.56
CA ALA A 92 -18.52 -7.08 -11.08
C ALA A 92 -17.51 -5.99 -11.47
N ALA A 93 -17.95 -4.90 -12.10
CA ALA A 93 -17.07 -3.78 -12.44
C ALA A 93 -16.50 -3.10 -11.18
N HIS A 94 -17.35 -2.85 -10.18
CA HIS A 94 -16.93 -2.27 -8.91
C HIS A 94 -15.95 -3.18 -8.16
N GLU A 95 -16.22 -4.49 -8.10
CA GLU A 95 -15.32 -5.45 -7.45
C GLU A 95 -13.97 -5.55 -8.15
N ALA A 96 -13.91 -5.37 -9.48
CA ALA A 96 -12.64 -5.28 -10.20
C ALA A 96 -11.83 -4.03 -9.83
N GLU A 97 -12.49 -2.88 -9.63
CA GLU A 97 -11.84 -1.67 -9.13
C GLU A 97 -11.33 -1.85 -7.69
N VAL A 98 -12.16 -2.44 -6.81
CA VAL A 98 -11.79 -2.75 -5.42
C VAL A 98 -10.62 -3.73 -5.38
N ARG A 99 -10.60 -4.76 -6.23
CA ARG A 99 -9.46 -5.68 -6.39
C ARG A 99 -8.19 -4.94 -6.78
N SER A 100 -8.27 -4.10 -7.80
CA SER A 100 -7.13 -3.33 -8.28
C SER A 100 -6.57 -2.41 -7.20
N MET A 101 -7.45 -1.74 -6.44
CA MET A 101 -7.04 -0.85 -5.34
C MET A 101 -6.43 -1.63 -4.18
N LEU A 102 -7.05 -2.75 -3.77
CA LEU A 102 -6.53 -3.56 -2.67
C LEU A 102 -5.15 -4.14 -3.00
N LEU A 103 -4.96 -4.66 -4.22
CA LEU A 103 -3.65 -5.16 -4.66
C LEU A 103 -2.59 -4.05 -4.66
N GLN A 104 -2.96 -2.85 -5.11
CA GLN A 104 -2.07 -1.69 -5.07
C GLN A 104 -1.66 -1.33 -3.63
N LEU A 105 -2.62 -1.32 -2.70
CA LEU A 105 -2.35 -1.02 -1.29
C LEU A 105 -1.49 -2.10 -0.62
N VAL A 106 -1.76 -3.37 -0.91
CA VAL A 106 -0.90 -4.47 -0.45
C VAL A 106 0.52 -4.28 -0.99
N ARG A 107 0.70 -3.97 -2.28
CA ARG A 107 2.03 -3.71 -2.86
C ARG A 107 2.70 -2.46 -2.32
N TYR A 108 1.92 -1.46 -1.94
CA TYR A 108 2.43 -0.23 -1.33
C TYR A 108 3.04 -0.50 0.05
N HIS A 109 2.32 -1.28 0.88
CA HIS A 109 2.76 -1.59 2.24
C HIS A 109 3.77 -2.74 2.29
N GLU A 110 3.53 -3.82 1.55
CA GLU A 110 4.37 -5.01 1.49
C GLU A 110 4.44 -5.55 0.05
N PRO A 111 5.33 -4.98 -0.79
CA PRO A 111 5.50 -5.35 -2.19
C PRO A 111 5.67 -6.85 -2.40
N GLU A 112 6.44 -7.52 -1.55
CA GLU A 112 6.72 -8.96 -1.64
C GLU A 112 5.44 -9.79 -1.52
N LEU A 113 4.57 -9.45 -0.56
CA LEU A 113 3.26 -10.09 -0.45
C LEU A 113 2.39 -9.79 -1.67
N GLY A 114 2.42 -8.55 -2.16
CA GLY A 114 1.67 -8.14 -3.35
C GLY A 114 2.18 -8.72 -4.68
N ARG A 115 3.39 -9.29 -4.69
CA ARG A 115 3.97 -10.03 -5.83
C ARG A 115 3.83 -11.54 -5.69
N HIS A 116 3.46 -12.03 -4.51
CA HIS A 116 3.30 -13.47 -4.28
C HIS A 116 2.27 -14.08 -5.27
N PRO A 117 2.52 -15.27 -5.85
CA PRO A 117 1.63 -15.86 -6.85
C PRO A 117 0.17 -16.00 -6.41
N SER A 118 -0.05 -16.29 -5.13
CA SER A 118 -1.39 -16.44 -4.53
C SER A 118 -2.04 -15.13 -4.08
N ALA A 119 -1.38 -13.98 -4.23
CA ALA A 119 -1.91 -12.70 -3.72
C ALA A 119 -3.29 -12.37 -4.29
N ASN A 120 -3.50 -12.62 -5.58
CA ASN A 120 -4.79 -12.38 -6.22
C ASN A 120 -5.92 -13.26 -5.64
N ASP A 121 -5.61 -14.52 -5.31
CA ASP A 121 -6.59 -15.44 -4.73
C ASP A 121 -7.03 -14.96 -3.34
N PHE A 122 -6.07 -14.53 -2.50
CA PHE A 122 -6.37 -13.97 -1.18
C PHE A 122 -7.19 -12.68 -1.27
N ILE A 123 -6.84 -11.79 -2.19
CA ILE A 123 -7.60 -10.55 -2.42
C ILE A 123 -9.04 -10.87 -2.83
N ASP A 124 -9.25 -11.89 -3.66
CA ASP A 124 -10.58 -12.34 -4.05
C ASP A 124 -11.41 -12.87 -2.88
N GLU A 125 -10.77 -13.59 -1.95
CA GLU A 125 -11.43 -14.00 -0.72
C GLU A 125 -11.83 -12.82 0.17
N ILE A 126 -10.96 -11.81 0.30
CA ILE A 126 -11.26 -10.59 1.05
C ILE A 126 -12.45 -9.86 0.41
N ILE A 127 -12.48 -9.69 -0.91
CA ILE A 127 -13.61 -9.07 -1.63
C ILE A 127 -14.89 -9.87 -1.42
N ALA A 128 -14.83 -11.20 -1.43
CA ALA A 128 -15.98 -12.03 -1.13
C ALA A 128 -16.48 -11.81 0.31
N LYS A 129 -15.59 -11.63 1.29
CA LYS A 129 -15.94 -11.30 2.68
C LYS A 129 -16.61 -9.91 2.79
N LEU A 130 -16.20 -8.93 1.97
CA LEU A 130 -16.85 -7.60 1.91
C LEU A 130 -18.32 -7.67 1.49
N ARG A 131 -18.80 -8.77 0.89
CA ARG A 131 -20.23 -8.94 0.58
C ARG A 131 -21.09 -9.19 1.83
N LYS A 132 -20.48 -9.66 2.93
CA LYS A 132 -21.19 -10.07 4.14
C LYS A 132 -21.80 -8.84 4.84
N PRO A 133 -23.11 -8.86 5.21
CA PRO A 133 -23.77 -7.69 5.79
C PRO A 133 -23.09 -7.10 7.02
N TYR A 134 -22.58 -7.93 7.93
CA TYR A 134 -21.92 -7.46 9.15
C TYR A 134 -20.58 -6.77 8.86
N ILE A 135 -19.77 -7.28 7.93
CA ILE A 135 -18.52 -6.63 7.49
C ILE A 135 -18.83 -5.26 6.88
N ARG A 136 -19.82 -5.19 5.97
CA ARG A 136 -20.23 -3.91 5.39
C ARG A 136 -20.76 -2.95 6.43
N GLY A 137 -21.53 -3.43 7.40
CA GLY A 137 -22.03 -2.62 8.50
C GLY A 137 -20.90 -1.97 9.28
N GLY A 138 -19.89 -2.77 9.66
CA GLY A 138 -18.69 -2.27 10.35
C GLY A 138 -17.93 -1.24 9.53
N LEU A 139 -17.63 -1.52 8.27
CA LEU A 139 -16.91 -0.60 7.39
C LEU A 139 -17.73 0.68 7.08
N SER A 140 -19.06 0.59 7.01
CA SER A 140 -19.91 1.77 6.77
C SER A 140 -19.98 2.70 7.97
N ALA A 141 -19.62 2.21 9.17
CA ALA A 141 -19.56 3.01 10.39
C ALA A 141 -18.28 3.86 10.49
N LEU A 142 -17.26 3.55 9.68
CA LEU A 142 -16.04 4.34 9.56
C LEU A 142 -16.30 5.64 8.80
N SER A 143 -15.52 6.67 9.12
CA SER A 143 -15.80 8.06 8.76
C SER A 143 -15.68 8.32 7.26
N ASP A 144 -14.65 7.76 6.62
CA ASP A 144 -14.35 7.99 5.22
C ASP A 144 -13.84 6.74 4.49
N ASN A 145 -13.41 6.91 3.23
CA ASN A 145 -12.86 5.81 2.44
C ASN A 145 -11.45 5.42 2.87
N CYS A 146 -10.65 6.37 3.35
CA CYS A 146 -9.28 6.12 3.81
C CYS A 146 -9.28 5.16 5.01
N GLU A 147 -10.08 5.43 6.04
CA GLU A 147 -10.21 4.55 7.21
C GLU A 147 -10.71 3.14 6.82
N ARG A 148 -11.64 3.06 5.85
CA ARG A 148 -12.11 1.78 5.33
C ARG A 148 -11.00 1.00 4.64
N TRP A 149 -10.22 1.68 3.80
CA TRP A 149 -9.10 1.05 3.10
C TRP A 149 -7.98 0.65 4.05
N GLU A 150 -7.65 1.45 5.05
CA GLU A 150 -6.69 1.10 6.10
C GLU A 150 -7.14 -0.16 6.84
N THR A 151 -8.40 -0.24 7.24
CA THR A 151 -8.97 -1.42 7.91
C THR A 151 -8.90 -2.67 7.03
N ILE A 152 -9.35 -2.56 5.77
CA ILE A 152 -9.36 -3.68 4.81
C ILE A 152 -7.93 -4.15 4.52
N THR A 153 -7.02 -3.21 4.29
CA THR A 153 -5.63 -3.49 3.94
C THR A 153 -4.89 -4.10 5.12
N GLY A 154 -5.10 -3.59 6.34
CA GLY A 154 -4.54 -4.15 7.56
C GLY A 154 -4.92 -5.63 7.76
N ILE A 155 -6.22 -5.94 7.65
CA ILE A 155 -6.71 -7.33 7.74
C ILE A 155 -6.13 -8.19 6.61
N CYS A 156 -6.07 -7.66 5.38
CA CYS A 156 -5.52 -8.40 4.25
C CYS A 156 -4.05 -8.76 4.47
N LEU A 157 -3.24 -7.79 4.92
CA LEU A 157 -1.82 -7.99 5.20
C LEU A 157 -1.61 -8.98 6.35
N GLU A 158 -2.36 -8.86 7.44
CA GLU A 158 -2.30 -9.80 8.58
C GLU A 158 -2.53 -11.24 8.12
N VAL A 159 -3.63 -11.49 7.39
CA VAL A 159 -3.96 -12.82 6.89
C VAL A 159 -2.92 -13.32 5.88
N MET A 160 -2.46 -12.45 4.98
CA MET A 160 -1.44 -12.83 4.00
C MET A 160 -0.11 -13.18 4.68
N ARG A 161 0.31 -12.45 5.72
CA ARG A 161 1.51 -12.79 6.49
C ARG A 161 1.40 -14.15 7.14
N GLU A 162 0.28 -14.44 7.81
CA GLU A 162 0.06 -15.74 8.48
C GLU A 162 0.06 -16.92 7.50
N MET A 163 -0.45 -16.72 6.29
CA MET A 163 -0.67 -17.80 5.33
C MET A 163 0.48 -17.97 4.32
N LEU A 164 1.20 -16.90 4.01
CA LEU A 164 2.22 -16.88 2.95
C LEU A 164 3.65 -16.81 3.49
N VAL A 165 3.85 -16.31 4.71
CA VAL A 165 5.14 -16.41 5.39
C VAL A 165 5.10 -17.69 6.21
N PRO A 166 5.97 -18.69 5.92
CA PRO A 166 6.03 -19.89 6.74
C PRO A 166 6.28 -19.48 8.19
N ASN A 167 5.46 -20.00 9.12
CA ASN A 167 5.80 -19.98 10.54
C ASN A 167 7.20 -20.55 10.69
N THR A 168 8.19 -19.67 10.83
CA THR A 168 9.53 -20.06 11.25
C THR A 168 9.46 -20.24 12.76
N THR A 169 8.68 -21.23 13.20
CA THR A 169 8.82 -21.78 14.55
C THR A 169 10.13 -22.51 14.58
N ALA A 170 11.16 -21.80 15.06
CA ALA A 170 12.41 -22.37 15.49
C ALA A 170 12.14 -23.45 16.55
N HIS A 171 12.59 -24.66 16.28
CA HIS A 171 13.05 -25.63 17.27
C HIS A 171 14.43 -26.11 16.85
#